data_AF-A0A495ZLQ3-F1
#
_entry.id   AF-A0A495ZLQ3-F1
#
_cell.length_a   1.000
_cell.length_b   1.000
_cell.length_c   1.000
_cell.angle_alpha   90.00
_cell.angle_beta   90.00
_cell.angle_gamma   90.00
#
_symmetry.space_group_name_H-M   'P 1'
#
loop_
_entity.id
_entity.type
_entity.pdbx_description
1 polymer ?
#
loop_
_entity_poly.entity_id
_entity_poly.type
_entity_poly.pdbx_seq_one_letter_code
_entity_poly.pdbx_strand_id
1 'polypeptide(L)' 'MWKDPFVDEIHRIREEWAAKFNYDAKALLENIEQQKRQDYLTDENGDFVKDEKGGLILKME' A
#
# COMPACT_ATOMS: atom_id res chain seq x y z
N MET A 1 -18.18 -0.76 28.88
CA MET A 1 -17.07 -0.33 28.01
C MET A 1 -17.65 -0.25 26.60
N TRP A 2 -17.73 0.93 25.99
CA TRP A 2 -18.29 1.09 24.65
C TRP A 2 -17.28 0.52 23.64
N LYS A 3 -17.74 -0.35 22.74
CA LYS A 3 -16.95 -0.86 21.62
C LYS A 3 -17.30 -0.03 20.39
N ASP A 4 -16.28 0.52 19.75
CA ASP A 4 -16.42 1.23 18.50
C ASP A 4 -16.46 0.21 17.34
N PRO A 5 -17.58 0.13 16.59
CA PRO A 5 -17.71 -0.81 15.49
C PRO A 5 -16.69 -0.58 14.37
N PHE A 6 -16.22 0.65 14.16
CA PHE A 6 -15.20 0.94 13.14
C PHE A 6 -13.83 0.37 13.51
N VAL A 7 -13.50 0.39 14.81
CA VAL A 7 -12.24 -0.18 15.29
C VAL A 7 -12.23 -1.70 15.10
N ASP A 8 -13.34 -2.37 15.44
CA ASP A 8 -13.49 -3.82 15.24
C ASP A 8 -13.40 -4.19 13.74
N GLU A 9 -13.96 -3.37 12.85
CA GLU A 9 -13.87 -3.57 11.40
C GLU A 9 -12.45 -3.37 10.86
N ILE A 10 -11.74 -2.31 11.30
CA ILE A 10 -10.34 -2.09 10.95
C ILE A 10 -9.47 -3.28 11.39
N HIS A 11 -9.69 -3.81 12.61
CA HIS A 11 -8.97 -4.99 13.08
C HIS A 11 -9.23 -6.21 12.19
N ARG A 12 -10.49 -6.44 11.80
CA ARG A 12 -10.84 -7.54 10.90
C ARG A 12 -10.14 -7.42 9.55
N ILE A 13 -10.17 -6.23 8.93
CA ILE A 13 -9.51 -6.00 7.63
C ILE A 13 -8.00 -6.21 7.76
N ARG A 14 -7.37 -5.72 8.83
CA ARG A 14 -5.93 -5.91 9.08
C ARG A 14 -5.57 -7.38 9.24
N GLU A 15 -6.39 -8.14 9.96
CA GLU A 15 -6.19 -9.57 10.18
C GLU A 15 -6.31 -10.35 8.87
N GLU A 16 -7.36 -10.09 8.09
CA GLU A 16 -7.56 -10.71 6.77
C GLU A 16 -6.41 -10.38 5.80
N TRP A 17 -5.88 -9.16 5.85
CA TRP A 17 -4.70 -8.78 5.08
C TRP A 17 -3.43 -9.47 5.56
N ALA A 18 -3.15 -9.47 6.86
CA ALA A 18 -1.96 -10.10 7.41
C ALA A 18 -1.94 -11.60 7.13
N ALA A 19 -3.07 -12.29 7.28
CA ALA A 19 -3.20 -13.71 6.98
C ALA A 19 -2.86 -14.06 5.52
N LYS A 20 -3.24 -13.21 4.55
CA LYS A 20 -2.88 -13.42 3.13
C LYS A 20 -1.38 -13.41 2.88
N PHE A 21 -0.61 -12.68 3.70
CA PHE A 21 0.84 -12.61 3.63
C PHE A 21 1.52 -13.50 4.69
N ASN A 22 0.80 -14.44 5.31
CA ASN A 22 1.32 -15.28 6.38
C ASN A 22 1.96 -14.48 7.53
N TYR A 23 1.39 -13.31 7.83
CA TYR A 23 1.90 -12.34 8.80
C TYR A 23 3.33 -11.84 8.53
N ASP A 24 3.83 -12.03 7.31
CA ASP A 24 5.11 -11.49 6.87
C ASP A 24 4.95 -10.02 6.45
N ALA A 25 5.40 -9.12 7.31
CA ALA A 25 5.37 -7.69 7.07
C ALA A 25 6.20 -7.28 5.84
N LYS A 26 7.28 -8.00 5.53
CA LYS A 26 8.13 -7.72 4.37
C LYS A 26 7.39 -8.07 3.07
N ALA A 27 6.75 -9.24 3.03
CA ALA A 27 5.95 -9.65 1.88
C ALA A 27 4.78 -8.68 1.61
N LEU A 28 4.14 -8.19 2.67
CA LEU A 28 3.10 -7.17 2.56
C LEU A 28 3.64 -5.85 1.99
N LEU A 29 4.79 -5.38 2.47
CA LEU A 29 5.44 -4.16 1.97
C LEU A 29 5.82 -4.30 0.49
N GLU A 30 6.44 -5.42 0.11
CA GLU A 30 6.82 -5.70 -1.28
C GLU A 30 5.61 -5.69 -2.21
N ASN A 31 4.47 -6.24 -1.77
CA ASN A 31 3.22 -6.21 -2.54
C ASN A 31 2.70 -4.79 -2.77
N ILE A 32 2.71 -3.95 -1.72
CA ILE A 32 2.29 -2.54 -1.83
C ILE A 32 3.22 -1.78 -2.78
N GLU A 33 4.53 -1.99 -2.70
CA GLU A 33 5.48 -1.37 -3.61
C GLU A 33 5.30 -1.82 -5.06
N GLN A 34 5.01 -3.09 -5.28
CA GLN A 34 4.71 -3.62 -6.61
C GLN A 34 3.45 -2.97 -7.20
N GLN A 35 2.37 -2.84 -6.43
CA GLN A 35 1.16 -2.13 -6.85
C GLN A 35 1.47 -0.67 -7.19
N LYS A 36 2.22 0.02 -6.33
CA LYS A 36 2.65 1.39 -6.63
C LYS A 36 3.47 1.49 -7.92
N ARG A 37 4.39 0.56 -8.18
CA ARG A 37 5.16 0.55 -9.43
C ARG A 37 4.29 0.26 -10.66
N GLN A 38 3.14 -0.38 -10.51
CA GLN A 38 2.17 -0.56 -11.60
C GLN A 38 1.44 0.76 -11.87
N ASP A 39 0.95 1.42 -10.82
CA ASP A 39 0.08 2.60 -10.90
C ASP A 39 0.83 3.91 -11.16
N TYR A 40 2.07 4.04 -10.66
CA TYR A 40 2.84 5.30 -10.69
C TYR A 40 4.05 5.22 -11.62
N LEU A 41 4.42 6.36 -12.22
CA LEU A 41 5.60 6.49 -13.05
C LEU A 41 6.88 6.29 -12.21
N THR A 42 7.80 5.53 -12.77
CA THR A 42 9.15 5.33 -12.25
C THR A 42 10.17 5.79 -13.26
N ASP A 43 11.30 6.30 -12.79
CA ASP A 43 12.44 6.63 -13.66
C ASP A 43 13.24 5.36 -14.06
N GLU A 44 14.33 5.57 -14.79
CA GLU A 44 15.25 4.52 -15.24
C GLU A 44 16.01 3.80 -14.10
N ASN A 45 16.09 4.41 -12.92
CA ASN A 45 16.72 3.83 -11.73
C ASN A 45 15.70 3.06 -10.87
N GLY A 46 14.40 3.14 -11.21
CA GLY A 46 13.31 2.52 -10.48
C GLY A 46 12.73 3.38 -9.35
N ASP A 47 13.13 4.65 -9.26
CA ASP A 47 12.61 5.60 -8.28
C ASP A 47 11.29 6.21 -8.75
N PHE A 48 10.38 6.47 -7.81
CA PHE A 48 9.08 7.06 -8.15
C PHE A 48 9.21 8.52 -8.57
N VAL A 49 8.62 8.85 -9.72
CA VAL A 49 8.57 10.21 -10.24
C VAL A 49 7.57 11.04 -9.43
N LYS A 50 7.99 12.23 -9.01
CA LYS A 50 7.18 13.16 -8.23
C LYS A 50 6.88 14.44 -9.02
N ASP A 51 5.72 15.02 -8.76
CA ASP A 51 5.36 16.36 -9.23
C ASP A 51 6.14 17.45 -8.46
N GLU A 52 5.94 18.70 -8.88
CA GLU A 52 6.54 19.89 -8.26
C GLU A 52 6.17 20.11 -6.77
N LYS A 53 5.13 19.44 -6.27
CA LYS A 53 4.67 19.47 -4.88
C LYS A 53 5.09 18.22 -4.09
N GLY A 54 5.79 17.28 -4.74
CA GLY A 54 6.23 16.02 -4.15
C GLY A 54 5.23 14.87 -4.21
N GLY A 55 4.10 15.03 -4.90
CA GLY A 55 3.10 13.98 -5.13
C GLY A 55 3.57 12.97 -6.18
N LEU A 56 3.27 11.69 -5.99
CA LEU A 56 3.64 10.65 -6.97
C LEU A 56 2.81 10.80 -8.24
N ILE A 57 3.44 10.73 -9.42
CA ILE A 57 2.76 10.87 -10.70
C ILE A 57 2.21 9.51 -11.15
N LEU A 58 0.92 9.45 -11.49
CA LEU A 58 0.27 8.25 -12.04
C LEU A 58 0.71 7.98 -13.48
N LYS A 59 0.81 6.70 -13.86
CA LYS A 59 0.93 6.33 -15.27
C LYS A 59 -0.37 6.67 -15.97
N MET A 60 -0.28 7.43 -17.05
CA MET A 60 -1.40 7.66 -17.96
C MET A 60 -1.31 6.56 -19.03
N GLU A 61 -2.33 5.71 -19.12
CA GLU A 61 -2.45 4.71 -20.20
C GLU A 61 -2.61 5.36 -21.59
#